data_AF-D4H635-F1
#
_entry.id   AF-D4H635-F1
#
_cell.length_a   1.000
_cell.length_b   1.000
_cell.length_c   1.000
_cell.angle_alpha   90.00
_cell.angle_beta   90.00
_cell.angle_gamma   90.00
#
_symmetry.space_group_name_H-M   'P 1'
#
loop_
_entity.id
_entity.type
_entity.pdbx_description
1 polymer ?
#
loop_
_entity_poly.entity_id
_entity_poly.type
_entity_poly.pdbx_seq_one_letter_code
_entity_poly.pdbx_strand_id
1 'polypeptide(L)'
;MDKIEMLKKKAIFQAARRAMLENEIFLREYVTNFLPESYGEEELVRLNVLLEKIFDNDLFDVVMGNKMPEQFEGLYDLDLLQDISAFAWKHRELIKERDNKKL
;
A
#
# COMPACT_ATOMS: atom_id res chain seq x y z
N MET A 1 0.83 -6.81 -24.83
CA MET A 1 0.84 -6.89 -23.36
C MET A 1 -0.37 -6.11 -22.89
N ASP A 2 -1.22 -6.72 -22.06
CA ASP A 2 -2.44 -6.07 -21.57
C ASP A 2 -2.11 -4.80 -20.77
N LYS A 3 -2.92 -3.74 -20.92
CA LYS A 3 -2.69 -2.44 -20.30
C LYS A 3 -2.79 -2.53 -18.77
N ILE A 4 -3.73 -3.33 -18.27
CA ILE A 4 -3.87 -3.62 -16.83
C ILE A 4 -2.61 -4.30 -16.30
N GLU A 5 -2.12 -5.31 -17.03
CA GLU A 5 -0.90 -6.02 -16.66
C GLU A 5 0.33 -5.08 -16.60
N MET A 6 0.43 -4.12 -17.52
CA MET A 6 1.48 -3.08 -17.46
C MET A 6 1.36 -2.20 -16.22
N LEU A 7 0.15 -1.79 -15.85
CA LEU A 7 -0.07 -0.96 -14.67
C LEU A 7 0.26 -1.70 -13.37
N LYS A 8 -0.07 -2.99 -13.28
CA LYS A 8 0.33 -3.86 -12.15
C LYS A 8 1.85 -3.98 -12.05
N LYS A 9 2.54 -4.23 -13.17
CA LYS A 9 4.00 -4.27 -13.21
C LYS A 9 4.63 -2.94 -12.80
N LYS A 10 4.05 -1.81 -13.23
CA LYS A 10 4.49 -0.48 -12.81
C LYS A 10 4.32 -0.30 -11.29
N ALA A 11 3.20 -0.74 -10.71
CA ALA A 11 2.96 -0.65 -9.28
C ALA A 11 3.97 -1.50 -8.48
N ILE A 12 4.26 -2.73 -8.93
CA ILE A 12 5.30 -3.59 -8.36
C ILE A 12 6.68 -2.91 -8.41
N PHE A 13 7.02 -2.30 -9.54
CA PHE A 13 8.28 -1.59 -9.68
C PHE A 13 8.37 -0.37 -8.76
N GLN A 14 7.30 0.42 -8.61
CA GLN A 14 7.28 1.56 -7.70
C GLN A 14 7.35 1.11 -6.23
N ALA A 15 6.69 0.00 -5.88
CA ALA A 15 6.78 -0.60 -4.55
C ALA A 15 8.21 -1.03 -4.20
N ALA A 16 8.97 -1.55 -5.16
CA ALA A 16 10.36 -1.99 -4.97
C ALA A 16 11.38 -0.84 -4.88
N ARG A 17 10.98 0.42 -5.12
CA ARG A 17 11.89 1.59 -5.18
C ARG A 17 11.79 2.51 -3.98
N ARG A 18 11.35 1.98 -2.84
CA ARG A 18 11.24 2.74 -1.59
C ARG A 18 12.62 2.91 -0.96
N ALA A 19 12.83 4.05 -0.31
CA ALA A 19 14.04 4.32 0.44
C ALA A 19 14.06 3.58 1.80
N MET A 20 12.88 3.20 2.31
CA MET A 20 12.73 2.45 3.55
C MET A 20 12.32 1.01 3.27
N LEU A 21 13.03 0.07 3.89
CA LEU A 21 12.85 -1.36 3.69
C LEU A 21 11.46 -1.83 4.13
N GLU A 22 10.96 -1.28 5.23
CA GLU A 22 9.64 -1.58 5.79
C GLU A 22 8.53 -1.27 4.78
N ASN A 23 8.61 -0.10 4.13
CA ASN A 23 7.67 0.30 3.09
C ASN A 23 7.81 -0.58 1.84
N GLU A 24 9.04 -0.93 1.44
CA GLU A 24 9.28 -1.80 0.30
C GLU A 24 8.62 -3.17 0.49
N ILE A 25 8.90 -3.82 1.62
CA ILE A 25 8.38 -5.15 1.94
C ILE A 25 6.86 -5.11 1.98
N PHE A 26 6.30 -4.15 2.73
CA PHE A 26 4.86 -4.02 2.89
C PHE A 26 4.15 -3.76 1.55
N LEU A 27 4.61 -2.77 0.77
CA LEU A 27 3.96 -2.43 -0.49
C LEU A 27 4.10 -3.55 -1.50
N ARG A 28 5.23 -4.24 -1.54
CA ARG A 28 5.43 -5.37 -2.45
C ARG A 28 4.42 -6.48 -2.18
N GLU A 29 4.17 -6.79 -0.92
CA GLU A 29 3.13 -7.74 -0.54
C GLU A 29 1.73 -7.25 -0.95
N TYR A 30 1.41 -5.99 -0.64
CA TYR A 30 0.14 -5.37 -1.00
C TYR A 30 -0.13 -5.44 -2.51
N VAL A 31 0.81 -4.96 -3.33
CA VAL A 31 0.60 -4.85 -4.79
C VAL A 31 0.67 -6.20 -5.53
N THR A 32 1.30 -7.22 -4.93
CA THR A 32 1.42 -8.55 -5.56
C THR A 32 0.27 -9.46 -5.16
N ASN A 33 -0.18 -9.40 -3.90
CA ASN A 33 -1.07 -10.40 -3.32
C ASN A 33 -2.42 -9.86 -2.86
N PHE A 34 -2.55 -8.55 -2.63
CA PHE A 34 -3.71 -7.98 -1.93
C PHE A 34 -4.32 -6.75 -2.60
N LEU A 35 -3.99 -6.49 -3.87
CA LEU A 35 -4.76 -5.50 -4.64
C LEU A 35 -6.23 -5.92 -4.67
N PRO A 36 -7.17 -4.99 -4.39
CA PRO A 36 -8.58 -5.29 -4.48
C PRO A 36 -8.94 -5.83 -5.87
N GLU A 37 -9.76 -6.88 -5.94
CA GLU A 37 -10.21 -7.46 -7.21
C GLU A 37 -11.01 -6.47 -8.06
N SER A 38 -11.62 -5.47 -7.40
CA SER A 38 -12.35 -4.38 -8.04
C SER A 38 -11.45 -3.35 -8.73
N TYR A 39 -10.13 -3.38 -8.52
CA TYR A 39 -9.22 -2.42 -9.18
C TYR A 39 -9.17 -2.69 -10.68
N GLY A 40 -9.82 -1.81 -11.42
CA GLY A 40 -9.75 -1.73 -12.86
C GLY A 40 -8.57 -0.88 -13.30
N GLU A 41 -8.64 -0.41 -14.55
CA GLU A 41 -7.60 0.41 -15.12
C GLU A 41 -7.44 1.75 -14.38
N GLU A 42 -8.54 2.40 -14.02
CA GLU A 42 -8.55 3.73 -13.40
C GLU A 42 -7.90 3.69 -12.00
N GLU A 43 -8.27 2.73 -11.17
CA GLU A 43 -7.72 2.55 -9.82
C GLU A 43 -6.22 2.25 -9.89
N LEU A 44 -5.79 1.44 -10.86
CA LEU A 44 -4.37 1.14 -11.03
C LEU A 44 -3.56 2.35 -11.53
N VAL A 45 -4.14 3.22 -12.35
CA VAL A 45 -3.51 4.49 -12.73
C VAL A 45 -3.37 5.39 -11.50
N ARG A 46 -4.45 5.56 -10.73
CA ARG A 46 -4.44 6.35 -9.47
C ARG A 46 -3.42 5.80 -8.48
N LEU A 47 -3.36 4.48 -8.30
CA LEU A 47 -2.38 3.81 -7.44
C LEU A 47 -0.95 4.11 -7.88
N ASN A 48 -0.65 4.01 -9.16
CA ASN A 48 0.68 4.33 -9.66
C ASN A 48 1.07 5.79 -9.41
N VAL A 49 0.11 6.73 -9.53
CA VAL A 49 0.33 8.15 -9.21
C VAL A 49 0.56 8.34 -7.72
N LEU A 50 -0.24 7.70 -6.86
CA LEU A 50 -0.03 7.72 -5.41
C LEU A 50 1.36 7.21 -5.05
N LEU A 51 1.73 6.03 -5.55
CA LEU A 51 3.00 5.40 -5.23
C LEU A 51 4.20 6.25 -5.66
N GLU A 52 4.09 6.96 -6.78
CA GLU A 52 5.13 7.86 -7.27
C GLU A 52 5.26 9.14 -6.44
N LYS A 53 4.17 9.64 -5.85
CA LYS A 53 4.13 10.94 -5.16
C LYS A 53 4.24 10.86 -3.64
N ILE A 54 3.80 9.77 -3.03
CA ILE A 54 3.80 9.66 -1.57
C ILE A 54 5.23 9.60 -1.03
N PHE A 55 5.52 10.44 -0.02
CA PHE A 55 6.80 10.40 0.67
C PHE A 55 6.89 9.18 1.57
N ASP A 56 8.08 8.61 1.66
CA ASP A 56 8.31 7.39 2.44
C ASP A 56 7.94 7.54 3.92
N ASN A 57 8.26 8.69 4.53
CA ASN A 57 7.90 8.97 5.93
C ASN A 57 6.38 8.99 6.16
N ASP A 58 5.64 9.59 5.24
CA ASP A 58 4.18 9.69 5.36
C ASP A 58 3.51 8.34 5.15
N LEU A 59 3.97 7.57 4.15
CA LEU A 59 3.53 6.21 3.93
C LEU A 59 3.80 5.34 5.17
N PHE A 60 4.99 5.46 5.76
CA PHE A 60 5.36 4.70 6.94
C PHE A 60 4.49 5.04 8.14
N ASP A 61 4.21 6.32 8.38
CA ASP A 61 3.30 6.72 9.46
C ASP A 61 1.91 6.10 9.30
N VAL A 62 1.39 6.01 8.07
CA VAL A 62 0.11 5.33 7.79
C VAL A 62 0.23 3.82 7.99
N VAL A 63 1.26 3.19 7.43
CA VAL A 63 1.50 1.74 7.53
C VAL A 63 1.76 1.30 8.96
N MET A 64 2.32 2.14 9.82
CA MET A 64 2.52 1.86 11.23
C MET A 64 1.30 2.20 12.09
N GLY A 65 0.33 2.95 11.55
CA GLY A 65 -0.84 3.43 12.28
C GLY A 65 -0.54 4.60 13.23
N ASN A 66 0.55 5.33 12.98
CA ASN A 66 0.88 6.58 13.69
C ASN A 66 -0.01 7.74 13.23
N LYS A 67 -0.37 7.74 11.95
CA LYS A 67 -1.26 8.73 11.33
C LYS A 67 -2.38 8.05 10.56
N MET A 68 -3.52 8.73 10.54
CA MET A 68 -4.70 8.31 9.80
C MET A 68 -4.66 8.87 8.36
N PRO A 69 -5.16 8.14 7.35
CA PRO A 69 -5.19 8.59 5.96
C PRO A 69 -5.81 9.99 5.77
N GLU A 70 -6.84 10.33 6.54
CA GLU A 70 -7.58 11.60 6.48
C GLU A 70 -6.69 12.80 6.80
N GLN A 71 -5.59 12.59 7.54
CA GLN A 71 -4.62 13.65 7.82
C GLN A 71 -3.81 14.09 6.59
N PHE A 72 -3.90 13.32 5.49
CA PHE A 72 -3.25 13.60 4.22
C PHE A 72 -4.25 13.93 3.11
N GLU A 73 -5.51 14.22 3.46
CA GLU A 73 -6.52 14.66 2.52
C GLU A 73 -6.04 15.90 1.74
N GLY A 74 -6.22 15.88 0.42
CA GLY A 74 -5.75 16.93 -0.48
C GLY A 74 -4.27 16.86 -0.85
N LEU A 75 -3.47 16.03 -0.17
CA LEU A 75 -2.08 15.74 -0.57
C LEU A 75 -1.99 14.46 -1.40
N TYR A 76 -2.75 13.45 -1.00
CA TYR A 76 -2.74 12.12 -1.60
C TYR A 76 -4.15 11.63 -1.95
N ASP A 77 -4.19 10.55 -2.71
CA ASP A 77 -5.42 9.85 -3.02
C ASP A 77 -5.93 9.14 -1.75
N LEU A 78 -6.98 9.70 -1.14
CA LEU A 78 -7.47 9.28 0.17
C LEU A 78 -8.02 7.85 0.15
N ASP A 79 -8.83 7.51 -0.85
CA ASP A 79 -9.46 6.18 -0.95
C ASP A 79 -8.38 5.09 -0.99
N LEU A 80 -7.36 5.28 -1.82
CA LEU A 80 -6.26 4.32 -1.96
C LEU A 80 -5.40 4.24 -0.69
N LEU A 81 -5.20 5.38 -0.01
CA LEU A 81 -4.45 5.41 1.24
C LEU A 81 -5.23 4.74 2.39
N GLN A 82 -6.55 4.83 2.38
CA GLN A 82 -7.44 4.08 3.27
C GLN A 82 -7.36 2.58 3.00
N ASP A 83 -7.36 2.15 1.74
CA ASP A 83 -7.19 0.73 1.39
C ASP A 83 -5.85 0.17 1.86
N ILE A 84 -4.78 0.95 1.67
CA ILE A 84 -3.44 0.61 2.17
C ILE A 84 -3.43 0.51 3.71
N SER A 85 -4.02 1.49 4.40
CA SER A 85 -4.11 1.51 5.87
C SER A 85 -4.91 0.32 6.40
N ALA A 86 -6.04 -0.01 5.77
CA ALA A 86 -6.88 -1.15 6.13
C ALA A 86 -6.14 -2.47 5.95
N PHE A 87 -5.37 -2.62 4.87
CA PHE A 87 -4.49 -3.78 4.69
C PHE A 87 -3.40 -3.84 5.76
N ALA A 88 -2.73 -2.73 6.06
CA ALA A 88 -1.70 -2.65 7.10
C ALA A 88 -2.25 -3.04 8.48
N TRP A 89 -3.43 -2.57 8.84
CA TRP A 89 -4.09 -2.94 10.09
C TRP A 89 -4.33 -4.45 10.17
N LYS A 90 -4.93 -5.05 9.13
CA LYS A 90 -5.16 -6.51 9.07
C LYS A 90 -3.85 -7.29 9.18
N HIS A 91 -2.81 -6.85 8.48
CA HIS A 91 -1.50 -7.50 8.50
C HIS A 91 -0.88 -7.48 9.91
N ARG A 92 -0.97 -6.36 10.64
CA ARG A 92 -0.50 -6.26 12.03
C ARG A 92 -1.29 -7.16 12.98
N GLU A 93 -2.61 -7.25 12.84
CA GLU A 93 -3.43 -8.15 13.66
C GLU A 93 -3.08 -9.63 13.42
N LEU A 94 -2.84 -10.02 12.17
CA LEU A 94 -2.39 -11.39 11.84
C LEU A 94 -1.05 -11.74 12.50
N ILE A 95 -0.10 -10.79 12.53
CA ILE A 95 1.19 -11.00 13.21
C ILE A 95 0.98 -11.21 14.71
N LYS A 96 0.18 -10.35 15.37
CA LYS A 96 -0.14 -10.49 16.79
C LYS A 96 -0.79 -11.83 17.11
N GLU A 97 -1.74 -12.27 16.30
CA GLU A 97 -2.39 -13.57 16.49
C GLU A 97 -1.42 -14.75 16.38
N ARG A 98 -0.44 -14.68 15.45
CA ARG A 98 0.58 -15.73 15.28
C ARG A 98 1.52 -15.79 16.48
N ASP A 99 1.88 -14.65 17.04
CA ASP A 99 2.75 -14.59 18.21
C ASP A 99 2.03 -15.09 19.48
N ASN A 100 0.76 -14.75 19.63
CA ASN A 100 -0.08 -15.23 20.75
C ASN A 100 -0.34 -16.75 20.71
N LYS A 101 -0.36 -17.37 19.52
CA LYS A 101 -0.55 -18.83 19.34
C LYS A 101 0.74 -19.65 19.50
N LYS A 102 1.91 -18.99 19.62
CA LYS A 102 3.21 -19.64 19.86
C LYS A 102 3.59 -19.72 21.35
N LEU A 103 2.67 -19.33 22.24
CA LEU A 103 2.71 -19.51 23.70
C LEU A 103 1.80 -20.66 24.11
#